data_AF-F0YEK1-F1
#
_entry.id   AF-F0YEK1-F1
#
_cell.length_a   1.000
_cell.length_b   1.000
_cell.length_c   1.000
_cell.angle_alpha   90.00
_cell.angle_beta   90.00
_cell.angle_gamma   90.00
#
_symmetry.space_group_name_H-M   'P 1'
#
loop_
_entity.id
_entity.type
_entity.pdbx_description
1 polymer ?
#
loop_
_entity_poly.entity_id
_entity_poly.type
_entity_poly.pdbx_seq_one_letter_code
_entity_poly.pdbx_strand_id
1 'polypeptide(L)'
;MPKKLPGPGDGELFWRWLVIYPAALAVIASETSGLVSGVPRASRDPLALPHAFVAACFGLASLQCVALGWYARRVEGDLGYPGWVHRGAGALEAAVVALRVSGARDGDDARVAVAAVLTGLLMGGAAWTWLVALRRPSRFLPAALILGCTFATRPNSIPTAMPAFVAAISAGALSAGAVRFLFVKAPKKKKKAVASKDD
;
A
#
# COMPACT_ATOMS: atom_id res chain seq x y z
N MET A 1 25.97 1.04 16.26
CA MET A 1 25.65 2.08 15.26
C MET A 1 24.44 1.62 14.45
N PRO A 2 23.35 2.39 14.35
CA PRO A 2 22.23 1.99 13.49
C PRO A 2 22.72 1.93 12.04
N LYS A 3 22.60 0.74 11.41
CA LYS A 3 22.90 0.58 9.98
C LYS A 3 22.05 1.59 9.19
N LYS A 4 22.69 2.32 8.26
CA LYS A 4 22.01 3.20 7.32
C LYS A 4 20.86 2.41 6.66
N LEU A 5 19.67 3.01 6.59
CA LEU A 5 18.54 2.38 5.92
C LEU A 5 18.89 2.13 4.44
N PRO A 6 18.44 1.00 3.86
CA PRO A 6 18.56 0.78 2.43
C PRO A 6 17.80 1.87 1.67
N GLY A 7 18.19 2.07 0.41
CA GLY A 7 17.49 3.00 -0.46
C GLY A 7 16.01 2.61 -0.63
N PRO A 8 15.17 3.56 -1.05
CA PRO A 8 13.75 3.32 -1.28
C PRO A 8 13.53 2.12 -2.22
N GLY A 9 12.78 1.13 -1.75
CA GLY A 9 12.42 -0.08 -2.49
C GLY A 9 13.54 -1.11 -2.56
N ASP A 10 14.70 -0.83 -1.97
CA ASP A 10 15.85 -1.76 -1.94
C ASP A 10 15.77 -2.73 -0.75
N GLY A 11 14.64 -2.76 -0.03
CA GLY A 11 14.36 -3.77 0.96
C GLY A 11 14.40 -5.17 0.34
N GLU A 12 15.23 -6.04 0.91
CA GLU A 12 15.47 -7.40 0.39
C GLU A 12 14.18 -8.23 0.29
N LEU A 13 13.15 -7.89 1.08
CA LEU A 13 11.88 -8.59 1.12
C LEU A 13 10.73 -7.84 0.44
N PHE A 14 10.97 -6.70 -0.24
CA PHE A 14 9.93 -5.86 -0.85
C PHE A 14 8.87 -6.67 -1.62
N TRP A 15 9.31 -7.46 -2.61
CA TRP A 15 8.42 -8.25 -3.46
C TRP A 15 7.75 -9.40 -2.72
N ARG A 16 8.46 -9.99 -1.74
CA ARG A 16 7.93 -11.08 -0.93
C ARG A 16 6.79 -10.58 -0.05
N TRP A 17 6.96 -9.42 0.59
CA TRP A 17 5.98 -8.87 1.53
C TRP A 17 4.81 -8.16 0.88
N LEU A 18 5.02 -7.51 -0.27
CA LEU A 18 3.96 -6.72 -0.90
C LEU A 18 3.22 -7.45 -2.03
N VAL A 19 3.70 -8.63 -2.46
CA VAL A 19 3.08 -9.38 -3.56
C VAL A 19 2.96 -10.87 -3.24
N ILE A 20 4.09 -11.56 -3.00
CA ILE A 20 4.09 -13.04 -2.92
C ILE A 20 3.34 -13.55 -1.68
N TYR A 21 3.69 -13.05 -0.49
CA TYR A 21 3.04 -13.47 0.75
C TYR A 21 1.57 -13.08 0.80
N PRO A 22 1.16 -11.84 0.45
CA PRO A 22 -0.26 -11.52 0.33
C PRO A 22 -1.01 -12.42 -0.65
N ALA A 23 -0.44 -12.73 -1.82
CA ALA A 23 -1.07 -13.62 -2.78
C ALA A 23 -1.25 -15.03 -2.22
N ALA A 24 -0.22 -15.59 -1.58
CA ALA A 24 -0.31 -16.90 -0.95
C ALA A 24 -1.36 -16.93 0.18
N LEU A 25 -1.35 -15.92 1.05
CA LEU A 25 -2.33 -15.77 2.13
C LEU A 25 -3.76 -15.65 1.60
N ALA A 26 -3.96 -14.89 0.53
CA ALA A 26 -5.27 -14.73 -0.09
C ALA A 26 -5.80 -16.04 -0.68
N VAL A 27 -4.94 -16.82 -1.34
CA VAL A 27 -5.31 -18.16 -1.85
C VAL A 27 -5.66 -19.09 -0.70
N ILE A 28 -4.82 -19.16 0.33
CA ILE A 28 -5.07 -20.02 1.51
C ILE A 28 -6.39 -19.62 2.18
N ALA A 29 -6.62 -18.32 2.42
CA ALA A 29 -7.84 -17.83 3.05
C ALA A 29 -9.09 -18.14 2.20
N SER A 30 -9.01 -17.95 0.88
CA SER A 30 -10.12 -18.24 -0.02
C SER A 30 -10.44 -19.73 -0.11
N GLU A 31 -9.42 -20.59 -0.14
CA GLU A 31 -9.59 -22.05 -0.22
C GLU A 31 -10.11 -22.64 1.10
N THR A 32 -9.55 -22.20 2.24
CA THR A 32 -9.99 -22.64 3.57
C THR A 32 -11.42 -22.22 3.88
N SER A 33 -11.80 -20.98 3.56
CA SER A 33 -13.19 -20.52 3.69
C SER A 33 -14.18 -21.38 2.90
N GLY A 34 -13.83 -21.71 1.65
CA GLY A 34 -14.66 -22.57 0.80
C GLY A 34 -14.76 -24.01 1.31
N LEU A 35 -13.70 -24.54 1.91
CA LEU A 35 -13.70 -25.88 2.54
C LEU A 35 -14.58 -25.91 3.80
N VAL A 36 -14.43 -24.93 4.69
CA VAL A 36 -15.19 -24.84 5.95
C VAL A 36 -16.67 -24.64 5.68
N SER A 37 -17.01 -23.86 4.65
CA SER A 37 -18.40 -23.55 4.31
C SER A 37 -19.07 -24.66 3.48
N GLY A 38 -18.34 -25.70 3.08
CA GLY A 38 -18.87 -26.78 2.24
C GLY A 38 -19.31 -26.33 0.83
N VAL A 39 -18.90 -25.14 0.40
CA VAL A 39 -19.35 -24.55 -0.87
C VAL A 39 -18.51 -25.13 -2.02
N PRO A 40 -19.15 -25.75 -3.04
CA PRO A 40 -18.45 -26.27 -4.21
C PRO A 40 -17.62 -25.18 -4.89
N ARG A 41 -16.43 -25.54 -5.40
CA ARG A 41 -15.49 -24.57 -6.00
C ARG A 41 -16.12 -23.73 -7.11
N ALA A 42 -17.02 -24.31 -7.90
CA ALA A 42 -17.72 -23.63 -8.99
C ALA A 42 -18.74 -22.58 -8.53
N SER A 43 -19.16 -22.62 -7.27
CA SER A 43 -20.15 -21.71 -6.67
C SER A 43 -19.52 -20.65 -5.77
N ARG A 44 -18.18 -20.60 -5.70
CA ARG A 44 -17.46 -19.62 -4.89
C ARG A 44 -17.50 -18.25 -5.56
N ASP A 45 -17.64 -17.21 -4.74
CA ASP A 45 -17.57 -15.83 -5.21
C ASP A 45 -16.19 -15.54 -5.85
N PRO A 46 -16.13 -15.21 -7.16
CA PRO A 46 -14.87 -14.89 -7.83
C PRO A 46 -14.18 -13.64 -7.26
N LEU A 47 -14.92 -12.77 -6.54
CA LEU A 47 -14.38 -11.56 -5.91
C LEU A 47 -13.74 -11.82 -4.54
N ALA A 48 -13.94 -13.00 -3.94
CA ALA A 48 -13.37 -13.35 -2.64
C ALA A 48 -11.83 -13.31 -2.62
N LEU A 49 -11.19 -13.82 -3.68
CA LEU A 49 -9.73 -13.83 -3.78
C LEU A 49 -9.13 -12.41 -3.90
N PRO A 50 -9.60 -11.53 -4.81
CA PRO A 50 -9.20 -10.13 -4.84
C PRO A 50 -9.45 -9.38 -3.51
N HIS A 51 -10.55 -9.65 -2.81
CA HIS A 51 -10.82 -9.07 -1.48
C HIS A 51 -9.78 -9.49 -0.46
N ALA A 52 -9.51 -10.79 -0.37
CA ALA A 52 -8.52 -11.36 0.54
C ALA A 52 -7.10 -10.87 0.22
N PHE A 53 -6.77 -10.70 -1.07
CA PHE A 53 -5.49 -10.16 -1.50
C PHE A 53 -5.27 -8.74 -1.00
N VAL A 54 -6.23 -7.84 -1.22
CA VAL A 54 -6.11 -6.45 -0.74
C VAL A 54 -6.03 -6.40 0.78
N ALA A 55 -6.85 -7.19 1.49
CA ALA A 55 -6.80 -7.27 2.95
C ALA A 55 -5.44 -7.79 3.45
N ALA A 56 -4.86 -8.81 2.80
CA ALA A 56 -3.56 -9.35 3.17
C ALA A 56 -2.43 -8.34 2.92
N CYS A 57 -2.45 -7.63 1.78
CA CYS A 57 -1.49 -6.57 1.49
C CYS A 57 -1.50 -5.48 2.57
N PHE A 58 -2.68 -4.96 2.89
CA PHE A 58 -2.81 -3.91 3.92
C PHE A 58 -2.54 -4.43 5.34
N GLY A 59 -2.88 -5.68 5.63
CA GLY A 59 -2.55 -6.31 6.91
C GLY A 59 -1.04 -6.36 7.14
N LEU A 60 -0.28 -6.82 6.14
CA LEU A 60 1.18 -6.84 6.21
C LEU A 60 1.79 -5.43 6.19
N ALA A 61 1.27 -4.53 5.37
CA ALA A 61 1.76 -3.16 5.30
C ALA A 61 1.54 -2.39 6.62
N SER A 62 0.44 -2.67 7.32
CA SER A 62 0.10 -2.00 8.60
C SER A 62 1.14 -2.18 9.70
N LEU A 63 2.03 -3.17 9.57
CA LEU A 63 3.19 -3.34 10.45
C LEU A 63 4.09 -2.10 10.48
N GLN A 64 4.05 -1.24 9.46
CA GLN A 64 4.76 0.04 9.49
C GLN A 64 4.28 0.98 10.62
N CYS A 65 3.07 0.75 11.17
CA CYS A 65 2.56 1.50 12.32
C CYS A 65 3.31 1.16 13.61
N VAL A 66 3.54 -0.12 13.89
CA VAL A 66 4.07 -0.61 15.16
C VAL A 66 5.55 -0.99 15.08
N ALA A 67 6.02 -1.42 13.91
CA ALA A 67 7.35 -1.97 13.67
C ALA A 67 8.09 -1.22 12.54
N LEU A 68 7.90 0.11 12.45
CA LEU A 68 8.46 0.95 11.38
C LEU A 68 9.93 0.68 11.07
N GLY A 69 10.78 0.60 12.10
CA GLY A 69 12.21 0.41 11.89
C GLY A 69 12.56 -0.93 11.23
N TRP A 70 11.84 -2.00 11.57
CA TRP A 70 12.00 -3.29 10.91
C TRP A 70 11.44 -3.26 9.49
N TYR A 71 10.23 -2.71 9.33
CA TYR A 71 9.54 -2.62 8.04
C TYR A 71 10.33 -1.80 7.02
N ALA A 72 10.81 -0.62 7.40
CA ALA A 72 11.65 0.22 6.56
C ALA A 72 12.99 -0.46 6.18
N ARG A 73 13.60 -1.24 7.08
CA ARG A 73 14.86 -1.93 6.77
C ARG A 73 14.70 -3.12 5.83
N ARG A 74 13.60 -3.86 5.95
CA ARG A 74 13.44 -5.17 5.29
C ARG A 74 12.52 -5.12 4.08
N VAL A 75 11.52 -4.25 4.09
CA VAL A 75 10.45 -4.21 3.09
C VAL A 75 10.58 -2.96 2.22
N GLU A 76 10.40 -1.79 2.80
CA GLU A 76 10.10 -0.58 2.02
C GLU A 76 11.33 0.29 1.68
N GLY A 77 12.37 0.25 2.50
CA GLY A 77 13.51 1.16 2.39
C GLY A 77 13.20 2.57 2.93
N ASP A 78 14.16 3.47 2.79
CA ASP A 78 13.99 4.88 3.15
C ASP A 78 13.27 5.66 2.04
N LEU A 79 11.97 5.92 2.22
CA LEU A 79 11.20 6.77 1.29
C LEU A 79 11.51 8.27 1.44
N GLY A 80 12.21 8.65 2.50
CA GLY A 80 12.51 10.03 2.87
C GLY A 80 11.40 10.73 3.65
N TYR A 81 10.26 10.08 3.92
CA TYR A 81 9.17 10.69 4.68
C TYR A 81 9.42 10.64 6.20
N PRO A 82 8.88 11.62 6.96
CA PRO A 82 8.89 11.57 8.41
C PRO A 82 8.19 10.31 8.95
N GLY A 83 8.67 9.76 10.06
CA GLY A 83 8.12 8.53 10.64
C GLY A 83 6.63 8.60 11.01
N TRP A 84 6.08 9.78 11.31
CA TRP A 84 4.64 9.94 11.57
C TRP A 84 3.79 9.66 10.34
N VAL A 85 4.30 9.93 9.13
CA VAL A 85 3.60 9.66 7.86
C VAL A 85 3.41 8.16 7.71
N HIS A 86 4.47 7.38 7.94
CA HIS A 86 4.42 5.92 7.90
C HIS A 86 3.47 5.36 8.97
N ARG A 87 3.49 5.91 10.19
CA ARG A 87 2.56 5.46 11.23
C ARG A 87 1.11 5.76 10.88
N GLY A 88 0.84 6.95 10.34
CA GLY A 88 -0.48 7.33 9.85
C GLY A 88 -0.96 6.42 8.71
N ALA A 89 -0.08 6.14 7.74
CA ALA A 89 -0.35 5.18 6.68
C ALA A 89 -0.69 3.80 7.28
N GLY A 90 0.18 3.23 8.11
CA GLY A 90 -0.06 1.92 8.72
C GLY A 90 -1.36 1.81 9.53
N ALA A 91 -1.77 2.87 10.23
CA ALA A 91 -3.05 2.91 10.93
C ALA A 91 -4.24 2.91 9.96
N LEU A 92 -4.16 3.68 8.87
CA LEU A 92 -5.18 3.70 7.82
C LEU A 92 -5.25 2.35 7.08
N GLU A 93 -4.13 1.69 6.85
CA GLU A 93 -4.08 0.35 6.26
C GLU A 93 -4.79 -0.67 7.15
N ALA A 94 -4.57 -0.64 8.47
CA ALA A 94 -5.32 -1.47 9.42
C ALA A 94 -6.83 -1.17 9.39
N ALA A 95 -7.21 0.11 9.27
CA ALA A 95 -8.61 0.50 9.14
C ALA A 95 -9.25 -0.05 7.85
N VAL A 96 -8.52 -0.03 6.72
CA VAL A 96 -8.98 -0.65 5.46
C VAL A 96 -9.26 -2.14 5.66
N VAL A 97 -8.37 -2.87 6.34
CA VAL A 97 -8.58 -4.31 6.63
C VAL A 97 -9.84 -4.51 7.47
N ALA A 98 -9.99 -3.75 8.56
CA ALA A 98 -11.15 -3.86 9.45
C ALA A 98 -12.47 -3.57 8.71
N LEU A 99 -12.51 -2.51 7.89
CA LEU A 99 -13.68 -2.15 7.11
C LEU A 99 -14.00 -3.17 6.01
N ARG A 100 -13.00 -3.70 5.31
CA ARG A 100 -13.22 -4.74 4.28
C ARG A 100 -13.72 -6.03 4.88
N VAL A 101 -13.11 -6.51 5.96
CA VAL A 101 -13.47 -7.78 6.58
C VAL A 101 -14.85 -7.69 7.22
N SER A 102 -15.12 -6.63 8.00
CA SER A 102 -16.44 -6.45 8.62
C SER A 102 -17.53 -6.16 7.57
N GLY A 103 -17.24 -5.34 6.56
CA GLY A 103 -18.17 -5.06 5.47
C GLY A 103 -18.53 -6.30 4.66
N ALA A 104 -17.54 -7.13 4.30
CA ALA A 104 -17.79 -8.39 3.59
C ALA A 104 -18.56 -9.40 4.45
N ARG A 105 -18.28 -9.47 5.76
CA ARG A 105 -18.99 -10.38 6.68
C ARG A 105 -20.44 -9.96 6.90
N ASP A 106 -20.68 -8.67 7.08
CA ASP A 106 -21.98 -8.12 7.44
C ASP A 106 -22.85 -7.81 6.20
N GLY A 107 -22.30 -7.90 4.98
CA GLY A 107 -22.96 -7.47 3.76
C GLY A 107 -23.15 -5.95 3.67
N ASP A 108 -22.27 -5.18 4.34
CA ASP A 108 -22.36 -3.72 4.44
C ASP A 108 -21.52 -3.06 3.32
N ASP A 109 -22.18 -2.82 2.18
CA ASP A 109 -21.59 -2.17 1.02
C ASP A 109 -21.01 -0.78 1.35
N ALA A 110 -21.60 -0.04 2.29
CA ALA A 110 -21.11 1.29 2.65
C ALA A 110 -19.71 1.21 3.27
N ARG A 111 -19.47 0.24 4.16
CA ARG A 111 -18.13 -0.01 4.72
C ARG A 111 -17.13 -0.42 3.65
N VAL A 112 -17.53 -1.27 2.71
CA VAL A 112 -16.66 -1.70 1.60
C VAL A 112 -16.32 -0.51 0.69
N ALA A 113 -17.27 0.40 0.43
CA ALA A 113 -17.03 1.62 -0.33
C ALA A 113 -16.06 2.57 0.39
N VAL A 114 -16.23 2.79 1.69
CA VAL A 114 -15.29 3.61 2.49
C VAL A 114 -13.89 2.99 2.46
N ALA A 115 -13.79 1.67 2.59
CA ALA A 115 -12.51 0.97 2.50
C ALA A 115 -11.87 1.14 1.11
N ALA A 116 -12.66 1.10 0.03
CA ALA A 116 -12.17 1.35 -1.32
C ALA A 116 -11.63 2.78 -1.48
N VAL A 117 -12.34 3.79 -0.97
CA VAL A 117 -11.87 5.20 -0.96
C VAL A 117 -10.55 5.35 -0.21
N LEU A 118 -10.43 4.76 0.99
CA LEU A 118 -9.19 4.77 1.76
C LEU A 118 -8.05 4.03 1.03
N THR A 119 -8.34 2.90 0.39
CA THR A 119 -7.38 2.20 -0.47
C THR A 119 -6.90 3.12 -1.60
N GLY A 120 -7.83 3.83 -2.27
CA GLY A 120 -7.50 4.80 -3.31
C GLY A 120 -6.55 5.88 -2.82
N LEU A 121 -6.86 6.49 -1.66
CA LEU A 121 -6.01 7.49 -1.02
C LEU A 121 -4.58 6.98 -0.76
N LEU A 122 -4.46 5.82 -0.11
CA LEU A 122 -3.16 5.24 0.25
C LEU A 122 -2.34 4.86 -0.99
N MET A 123 -2.99 4.20 -1.95
CA MET A 123 -2.31 3.73 -3.17
C MET A 123 -1.98 4.87 -4.13
N GLY A 124 -2.78 5.94 -4.15
CA GLY A 124 -2.44 7.17 -4.87
C GLY A 124 -1.15 7.81 -4.35
N GLY A 125 -1.02 7.90 -3.02
CA GLY A 125 0.20 8.40 -2.38
C GLY A 125 1.42 7.51 -2.62
N ALA A 126 1.24 6.19 -2.54
CA ALA A 126 2.28 5.22 -2.85
C ALA A 126 2.71 5.31 -4.32
N ALA A 127 1.75 5.35 -5.25
CA ALA A 127 2.01 5.45 -6.68
C ALA A 127 2.81 6.71 -7.04
N TRP A 128 2.41 7.86 -6.52
CA TRP A 128 3.14 9.12 -6.72
C TRP A 128 4.57 9.01 -6.16
N THR A 129 4.71 8.45 -4.96
CA THR A 129 6.01 8.27 -4.32
C THR A 129 6.95 7.42 -5.18
N TRP A 130 6.49 6.25 -5.64
CA TRP A 130 7.33 5.35 -6.43
C TRP A 130 7.62 5.88 -7.84
N LEU A 131 6.61 6.39 -8.54
CA LEU A 131 6.75 6.82 -9.93
C LEU A 131 7.44 8.18 -10.04
N VAL A 132 7.00 9.16 -9.25
CA VAL A 132 7.41 10.57 -9.41
C VAL A 132 8.57 10.91 -8.48
N ALA A 133 8.40 10.67 -7.18
CA ALA A 133 9.39 11.11 -6.19
C ALA A 133 10.69 10.30 -6.24
N LEU A 134 10.59 8.99 -6.48
CA LEU A 134 11.70 8.06 -6.40
C LEU A 134 12.13 7.50 -7.76
N ARG A 135 11.32 7.66 -8.81
CA ARG A 135 11.59 7.19 -10.18
C ARG A 135 11.90 5.69 -10.25
N ARG A 136 11.12 4.88 -9.54
CA ARG A 136 11.24 3.40 -9.49
C ARG A 136 9.95 2.76 -10.01
N PRO A 137 9.72 2.69 -11.34
CA PRO A 137 8.47 2.20 -11.91
C PRO A 137 8.20 0.72 -11.61
N SER A 138 9.23 -0.11 -11.46
CA SER A 138 9.04 -1.50 -11.04
C SER A 138 8.40 -1.62 -9.66
N ARG A 139 8.53 -0.62 -8.79
CA ARG A 139 7.98 -0.62 -7.43
C ARG A 139 6.54 -0.10 -7.37
N PHE A 140 5.98 0.36 -8.49
CA PHE A 140 4.57 0.72 -8.61
C PHE A 140 3.64 -0.49 -8.74
N LEU A 141 4.14 -1.64 -9.20
CA LEU A 141 3.33 -2.82 -9.49
C LEU A 141 2.42 -3.25 -8.32
N PRO A 142 2.86 -3.29 -7.05
CA PRO A 142 1.97 -3.63 -5.94
C PRO A 142 0.79 -2.65 -5.80
N ALA A 143 1.05 -1.34 -5.95
CA ALA A 143 -0.01 -0.33 -5.91
C ALA A 143 -1.01 -0.50 -7.07
N ALA A 144 -0.52 -0.79 -8.27
CA ALA A 144 -1.36 -1.07 -9.43
C ALA A 144 -2.26 -2.31 -9.22
N LEU A 145 -1.70 -3.39 -8.68
CA LEU A 145 -2.45 -4.61 -8.39
C LEU A 145 -3.54 -4.36 -7.34
N ILE A 146 -3.20 -3.66 -6.24
CA ILE A 146 -4.18 -3.32 -5.19
C ILE A 146 -5.29 -2.43 -5.74
N LEU A 147 -4.96 -1.44 -6.57
CA LEU A 147 -5.95 -0.58 -7.24
C LEU A 147 -6.87 -1.38 -8.17
N GLY A 148 -6.32 -2.28 -8.99
CA GLY A 148 -7.08 -3.15 -9.87
C GLY A 148 -8.01 -4.09 -9.11
N CYS A 149 -7.51 -4.77 -8.08
CA CYS A 149 -8.32 -5.62 -7.21
C CYS A 149 -9.41 -4.81 -6.49
N THR A 150 -9.12 -3.59 -6.05
CA THR A 150 -10.11 -2.71 -5.41
C THR A 150 -11.19 -2.25 -6.38
N PHE A 151 -10.81 -1.91 -7.61
CA PHE A 151 -11.75 -1.57 -8.66
C PHE A 151 -12.71 -2.72 -8.97
N ALA A 152 -12.21 -3.95 -8.98
CA ALA A 152 -13.02 -5.16 -9.19
C ALA A 152 -13.93 -5.51 -8.00
N THR A 153 -13.52 -5.16 -6.78
CA THR A 153 -14.21 -5.54 -5.53
C THR A 153 -15.07 -4.45 -4.92
N ARG A 154 -15.17 -3.30 -5.57
CA ARG A 154 -15.99 -2.18 -5.06
C ARG A 154 -17.49 -2.51 -5.21
N PRO A 155 -18.33 -2.05 -4.28
CA PRO A 155 -19.78 -2.19 -4.41
C PRO A 155 -20.28 -1.32 -5.56
N ASN A 156 -21.00 -1.93 -6.50
CA ASN A 156 -21.67 -1.22 -7.60
C ASN A 156 -23.02 -0.62 -7.21
N SER A 157 -23.57 -1.07 -6.07
CA SER A 157 -24.80 -0.58 -5.45
C SER A 157 -24.69 0.87 -4.96
N ILE A 158 -23.47 1.42 -4.83
CA ILE A 158 -23.21 2.79 -4.38
C ILE A 158 -22.66 3.61 -5.55
N PRO A 159 -23.50 4.42 -6.24
CA PRO A 159 -23.10 5.14 -7.45
C PRO A 159 -21.93 6.11 -7.25
N THR A 160 -21.81 6.68 -6.05
CA THR A 160 -20.76 7.63 -5.69
C THR A 160 -19.42 6.98 -5.35
N ALA A 161 -19.37 5.65 -5.19
CA ALA A 161 -18.15 4.95 -4.78
C ALA A 161 -17.02 5.07 -5.81
N MET A 162 -17.32 5.00 -7.11
CA MET A 162 -16.33 5.15 -8.17
C MET A 162 -15.71 6.56 -8.23
N PRO A 163 -16.49 7.65 -8.39
CA PRO A 163 -15.90 8.99 -8.45
C PRO A 163 -15.17 9.34 -7.16
N ALA A 164 -15.66 8.91 -5.99
CA ALA A 164 -14.96 9.09 -4.72
C ALA A 164 -13.63 8.32 -4.67
N PHE A 165 -13.59 7.08 -5.17
CA PHE A 165 -12.35 6.30 -5.27
C PHE A 165 -11.32 6.96 -6.17
N VAL A 166 -11.73 7.43 -7.36
CA VAL A 166 -10.84 8.14 -8.29
C VAL A 166 -10.34 9.46 -7.69
N ALA A 167 -11.21 10.24 -7.06
CA ALA A 167 -10.84 11.48 -6.38
C ALA A 167 -9.84 11.21 -5.24
N ALA A 168 -10.02 10.11 -4.49
CA ALA A 168 -9.11 9.71 -3.44
C ALA A 168 -7.71 9.35 -3.95
N ILE A 169 -7.60 8.66 -5.09
CA ILE A 169 -6.29 8.40 -5.73
C ILE A 169 -5.55 9.71 -5.99
N SER A 170 -6.23 10.69 -6.61
CA SER A 170 -5.67 12.00 -6.88
C SER A 170 -5.29 12.75 -5.59
N ALA A 171 -6.17 12.74 -4.59
CA ALA A 171 -5.92 13.37 -3.29
C ALA A 171 -4.71 12.75 -2.59
N GLY A 172 -4.55 11.43 -2.66
CA GLY A 172 -3.41 10.70 -2.11
C GLY A 172 -2.10 11.10 -2.76
N ALA A 173 -2.08 11.12 -4.09
CA ALA A 173 -0.92 11.54 -4.88
C ALA A 173 -0.51 12.98 -4.56
N LEU A 174 -1.46 13.92 -4.52
CA LEU A 174 -1.23 15.32 -4.19
C LEU A 174 -0.72 15.49 -2.75
N SER A 175 -1.31 14.76 -1.80
CA SER A 175 -0.90 14.81 -0.40
C SER A 175 0.53 14.32 -0.20
N ALA A 176 0.90 13.21 -0.84
CA ALA A 176 2.29 12.72 -0.82
C ALA A 176 3.26 13.75 -1.42
N GLY A 177 2.84 14.41 -2.52
CA GLY A 177 3.56 15.53 -3.12
C GLY A 177 3.80 16.70 -2.17
N ALA A 178 2.73 17.16 -1.52
CA ALA A 178 2.79 18.26 -0.56
C ALA A 178 3.67 17.91 0.65
N VAL A 179 3.49 16.73 1.25
CA VAL A 179 4.30 16.27 2.37
C VAL A 179 5.77 16.19 1.96
N ARG A 180 6.07 15.69 0.76
CA ARG A 180 7.45 15.63 0.27
C ARG A 180 8.06 17.03 0.14
N PHE A 181 7.33 17.97 -0.49
CA PHE A 181 7.79 19.34 -0.67
C PHE A 181 8.05 20.06 0.66
N LEU A 182 7.17 19.88 1.64
CA LEU A 182 7.22 20.58 2.93
C LEU A 182 8.26 19.98 3.89
N PHE A 183 8.45 18.66 3.89
CA PHE A 183 9.19 17.97 4.95
C PHE A 183 10.44 17.21 4.50
N VAL A 184 10.63 16.99 3.20
CA VAL A 184 11.78 16.23 2.70
C VAL A 184 12.84 17.20 2.20
N LYS A 185 13.92 17.33 2.97
CA LYS A 185 15.05 18.21 2.63
C LYS A 185 15.65 17.78 1.29
N ALA A 186 15.82 18.73 0.38
CA ALA A 186 16.57 18.51 -0.85
C ALA A 186 17.98 17.97 -0.52
N PRO A 187 18.50 17.00 -1.28
CA PRO A 187 19.83 16.47 -1.04
C PRO A 187 20.84 17.62 -1.14
N LYS A 188 21.60 17.85 -0.06
CA LYS A 188 22.72 18.80 -0.09
C LYS A 188 23.68 18.34 -1.19
N LYS A 189 23.80 19.11 -2.28
CA LYS A 189 24.84 18.90 -3.29
C LYS A 189 26.18 18.81 -2.55
N LYS A 190 26.83 17.65 -2.58
CA LYS A 190 28.25 17.55 -2.20
C LYS A 190 28.99 18.52 -3.12
N LYS A 191 29.49 19.64 -2.59
CA LYS A 191 30.45 20.47 -3.31
C LYS A 191 31.57 19.53 -3.76
N LYS A 192 31.75 19.35 -5.06
CA LYS A 192 32.98 18.75 -5.58
C LYS A 192 34.11 19.60 -5.01
N ALA A 193 34.97 18.99 -4.19
CA ALA A 193 36.22 19.60 -3.82
C ALA A 193 36.96 19.83 -5.13
N VAL A 194 37.10 21.10 -5.53
CA VAL A 194 38.02 21.52 -6.57
C VAL A 194 39.39 21.29 -5.97
N ALA A 195 40.02 20.17 -6.33
CA ALA A 195 41.44 20.02 -6.12
C ALA A 195 42.12 20.98 -7.10
N SER A 196 42.41 22.20 -6.64
CA SER A 196 43.52 22.99 -7.17
C SER A 196 44.78 22.18 -6.82
N LYS A 197 45.40 21.62 -7.86
CA LYS A 197 46.81 21.28 -7.84
C LYS A 197 47.50 22.46 -8.53
N ASP A 198 47.84 23.46 -7.75
CA ASP A 198 49.00 24.28 -8.04
C ASP A 198 50.09 23.78 -7.08
N ASP A 199 51.14 23.22 -7.68
CA ASP A 199 52.55 23.16 -7.25
C ASP A 199 53.27 22.06 -8.07
#